data_AF-A0A3C0JJG1-F1
#
_entry.id   AF-A0A3C0JJG1-F1
#
_cell.length_a   1.000
_cell.length_b   1.000
_cell.length_c   1.000
_cell.angle_alpha   90.00
_cell.angle_beta   90.00
_cell.angle_gamma   90.00
#
_symmetry.space_group_name_H-M   'P 1'
#
loop_
_entity.id
_entity.type
_entity.pdbx_description
1 polymer ?
#
loop_
_entity_poly.entity_id
_entity_poly.type
_entity_poly.pdbx_seq_one_letter_code
_entity_poly.pdbx_strand_id
1 'polypeptide(L)' 'NQVIKGWTEGVQLMAVGDKTRFFIPSHLAYGNKSMGRIKGGSTLIFDVELIAIN' A
#
# COMPACT_ATOMS: atom_id res chain seq x y z
N ASN A 1 8.97 12.08 1.09
CA ASN A 1 8.65 10.73 0.56
C ASN A 1 7.16 10.50 0.63
N GLN A 2 6.45 10.60 -0.49
CA GLN A 2 5.00 10.40 -0.53
C GLN A 2 4.71 8.96 -0.96
N VAL A 3 4.39 8.11 0.02
CA VAL A 3 3.77 6.80 -0.23
C VAL A 3 2.27 6.99 -0.46
N ILE A 4 1.60 5.98 -1.02
CA ILE A 4 0.13 6.02 -1.16
C ILE A 4 -0.54 5.92 0.22
N LYS A 5 -1.75 6.47 0.35
CA LYS A 5 -2.47 6.57 1.63
C LYS A 5 -2.66 5.20 2.31
N GLY A 6 -2.95 4.17 1.53
CA GLY A 6 -3.11 2.81 2.06
C GLY A 6 -1.87 2.26 2.77
N TRP A 7 -0.66 2.69 2.38
CA TRP A 7 0.57 2.35 3.11
C TRP A 7 0.69 3.13 4.40
N THR A 8 0.36 4.43 4.38
CA THR A 8 0.37 5.28 5.59
C THR A 8 -0.54 4.71 6.67
N GLU A 9 -1.73 4.24 6.30
CA GLU A 9 -2.69 3.66 7.24
C GLU A 9 -2.32 2.21 7.63
N GLY A 10 -2.02 1.35 6.64
CA GLY A 10 -1.82 -0.08 6.88
C GLY A 10 -0.55 -0.42 7.68
N VAL A 11 0.58 0.23 7.38
CA VAL A 11 1.84 -0.07 8.06
C VAL A 11 1.83 0.37 9.53
N GLN A 12 1.07 1.40 9.88
CA GLN A 12 0.93 1.85 11.27
C GLN A 12 0.29 0.80 12.19
N LEU A 13 -0.38 -0.19 11.62
CA LEU A 13 -1.01 -1.29 12.36
C LEU A 13 -0.11 -2.51 12.52
N MET A 14 1.07 -2.53 11.88
CA MET A 14 1.99 -3.66 11.90
C MET A 14 3.02 -3.52 13.02
N ALA A 15 3.45 -4.65 13.58
CA ALA A 15 4.64 -4.76 14.41
C ALA A 15 5.85 -5.21 13.56
N VAL A 16 7.07 -4.86 14.01
CA VAL A 16 8.30 -5.32 13.37
C VAL A 16 8.34 -6.86 13.39
N GLY A 17 8.57 -7.46 12.23
CA GLY A 17 8.53 -8.90 11.98
C GLY A 17 7.23 -9.39 11.34
N ASP A 18 6.16 -8.58 11.34
CA ASP A 18 4.87 -8.98 10.76
C ASP A 18 4.95 -9.18 9.24
N LYS A 19 4.22 -10.19 8.76
CA LYS A 19 3.95 -10.42 7.35
C LYS A 19 2.46 -10.34 7.10
N THR A 20 2.02 -9.52 6.16
CA THR A 20 0.60 -9.30 5.88
C THR A 20 0.38 -8.99 4.41
N ARG A 21 -0.79 -9.38 3.89
CA ARG A 21 -1.25 -8.98 2.56
C ARG A 21 -2.19 -7.79 2.65
N PHE A 22 -1.84 -6.70 1.99
CA PHE A 22 -2.70 -5.53 1.85
C PHE A 22 -3.50 -5.57 0.55
N PHE A 23 -4.78 -5.26 0.64
CA PHE A 23 -5.69 -5.03 -0.47
C PHE A 23 -6.08 -3.56 -0.46
N ILE A 24 -5.41 -2.75 -1.28
CA ILE A 24 -5.53 -1.29 -1.25
C ILE A 24 -6.45 -0.85 -2.39
N PRO A 25 -7.69 -0.41 -2.11
CA PRO A 25 -8.60 0.08 -3.14
C PRO A 25 -8.04 1.35 -3.79
N SER A 26 -8.44 1.63 -5.02
CA SER A 26 -7.87 2.68 -5.85
C SER A 26 -7.84 4.06 -5.18
N HIS A 27 -8.87 4.44 -4.42
CA HIS A 27 -8.94 5.74 -3.72
C HIS A 27 -7.91 5.91 -2.60
N LEU A 28 -7.36 4.82 -2.06
CA LEU A 28 -6.22 4.80 -1.13
C LEU A 28 -4.88 4.58 -1.85
N ALA A 29 -4.92 4.34 -3.17
CA ALA A 29 -3.78 4.19 -4.06
C ALA A 29 -3.66 5.37 -5.05
N TYR A 30 -3.81 5.12 -6.35
CA TYR A 30 -3.63 6.13 -7.42
C TYR A 30 -4.95 6.74 -7.93
N GLY A 31 -6.08 6.41 -7.31
CA GLY A 31 -7.41 6.84 -7.72
C GLY A 31 -7.71 6.45 -9.17
N ASN A 32 -8.30 7.37 -9.93
CA ASN A 32 -8.62 7.18 -11.34
C ASN A 32 -7.43 7.47 -12.28
N LYS A 33 -6.24 7.78 -11.75
CA LYS A 33 -5.06 8.05 -12.56
C LYS A 33 -4.33 6.74 -12.87
N SER A 34 -4.00 6.53 -14.14
CA SER A 34 -3.10 5.45 -14.54
C SER A 34 -1.65 5.83 -14.21
N MET A 35 -0.88 4.86 -13.71
CA MET A 35 0.53 5.02 -13.32
C MET A 35 1.36 3.88 -13.89
N GLY A 36 2.17 4.17 -14.91
CA GLY A 36 2.94 3.15 -15.62
C GLY A 36 2.04 2.04 -16.17
N ARG A 37 2.19 0.81 -15.67
CA ARG A 37 1.37 -0.35 -16.06
C ARG A 37 0.07 -0.49 -15.26
N ILE A 38 -0.10 0.30 -14.20
CA ILE A 38 -1.28 0.27 -13.34
C ILE A 38 -2.34 1.17 -13.97
N LYS A 39 -3.51 0.61 -14.26
CA LYS A 39 -4.63 1.39 -14.78
C LYS A 39 -5.31 2.16 -13.65
N GLY A 40 -5.89 3.31 -13.98
CA GLY A 40 -6.77 4.03 -13.05
C GLY A 40 -7.92 3.14 -12.58
N GLY A 41 -8.31 3.28 -11.31
CA GLY A 41 -9.37 2.49 -10.70
C GLY A 41 -8.95 1.09 -10.24
N SER A 42 -7.70 0.67 -10.46
CA SER A 42 -7.21 -0.64 -9.98
C SER A 42 -7.07 -0.70 -8.46
N THR A 43 -7.49 -1.83 -7.89
CA THR A 43 -7.10 -2.25 -6.54
C THR A 43 -5.70 -2.83 -6.60
N LEU A 44 -4.84 -2.45 -5.65
CA LEU A 44 -3.47 -2.97 -5.55
C LEU A 44 -3.40 -4.02 -4.45
N ILE A 45 -2.69 -5.11 -4.72
CA ILE A 45 -2.46 -6.18 -3.75
C ILE A 45 -0.96 -6.26 -3.49
N PHE A 46 -0.56 -6.18 -2.23
CA PHE A 46 0.84 -6.23 -1.81
C PHE A 46 1.03 -7.29 -0.73
N ASP A 47 2.08 -8.09 -0.86
CA ASP A 47 2.63 -8.86 0.25
C ASP A 47 3.72 -8.01 0.92
N VAL A 48 3.55 -7.77 2.21
CA VAL A 48 4.37 -6.85 2.99
C VAL A 48 5.01 -7.59 4.15
N GLU A 49 6.29 -7.31 4.38
CA GLU A 49 7.04 -7.74 5.54
C GLU A 49 7.69 -6.51 6.19
N LEU A 50 7.42 -6.26 7.48
CA LEU A 50 7.98 -5.12 8.19
C LEU A 50 9.30 -5.51 8.86
N ILE A 51 10.42 -5.11 8.26
CA ILE A 51 11.76 -5.53 8.72
C ILE A 51 12.27 -4.69 9.90
N ALA A 52 12.05 -3.38 9.89
CA ALA A 52 12.54 -2.45 10.92
C ALA A 52 11.77 -1.11 10.89
N ILE A 53 11.84 -0.36 11.99
CA ILE A 53 11.42 1.05 12.11
C ILE A 53 12.65 1.86 12.56
N ASN A 54 12.99 2.93 11.83
CA ASN A 54 14.17 3.76 12.05
C ASN A 54 13.79 5.19 12.42
#